data_AF-A0A3G8ZK74-F1
#
_entry.id   AF-A0A3G8ZK74-F1
#
_cell.length_a   1.000
_cell.length_b   1.000
_cell.length_c   1.000
_cell.angle_alpha   90.00
_cell.angle_beta   90.00
_cell.angle_gamma   90.00
#
_symmetry.space_group_name_H-M   'P 1'
#
loop_
_entity.id
_entity.type
_entity.pdbx_description
1 polymer ?
#
loop_
_entity_poly.entity_id
_entity_poly.type
_entity_poly.pdbx_seq_one_letter_code
_entity_poly.pdbx_strand_id
1 'polypeptide(L)' 'MRRTLLRCRCVKEAHYRASWPAQDGSKIYDAVGYAILKEDWRQGTVTPVAWNDESSCSVWQEYR' A
#
# COMPACT_ATOMS: atom_id res chain seq x y z
N MET A 1 11.31 3.62 9.09
CA MET A 1 10.97 3.55 7.66
C MET A 1 9.65 4.22 7.30
N ARG A 2 8.48 3.81 7.83
CA ARG A 2 7.16 4.36 7.40
C ARG A 2 7.07 5.89 7.42
N ARG A 3 7.49 6.54 8.51
CA ARG A 3 7.49 8.01 8.63
C ARG A 3 8.39 8.69 7.60
N THR A 4 9.53 8.09 7.26
CA THR A 4 10.45 8.59 6.23
C THR A 4 9.81 8.56 4.85
N LEU A 5 9.19 7.43 4.49
CA LEU A 5 8.50 7.27 3.20
C LEU A 5 7.36 8.29 3.04
N LEU A 6 6.59 8.53 4.12
CA LEU A 6 5.56 9.58 4.12
C LEU A 6 6.14 10.99 3.95
N ARG A 7 7.27 11.30 4.59
CA ARG A 7 7.98 12.58 4.39
C ARG A 7 8.52 12.74 2.97
N CYS A 8 8.88 11.63 2.32
CA CYS A 8 9.29 11.60 0.92
C CYS A 8 8.10 11.59 -0.06
N ARG A 9 6.85 11.77 0.42
CA ARG A 9 5.63 11.79 -0.41
C ARG A 9 5.30 10.45 -1.08
N CYS A 10 5.88 9.34 -0.61
CA CYS A 10 5.46 8.02 -1.07
C CYS A 10 4.15 7.61 -0.41
N VAL A 11 3.26 7.01 -1.19
CA VAL A 11 1.95 6.51 -0.75
C VAL A 11 2.04 5.01 -0.53
N LYS A 12 1.35 4.49 0.49
CA LYS A 12 1.23 3.04 0.70
C LYS A 12 0.33 2.49 -0.40
N GLU A 13 0.79 1.49 -1.13
CA GLU A 13 0.05 0.86 -2.22
C GLU A 13 -0.24 -0.63 -1.99
N ALA A 14 0.50 -1.28 -1.09
CA ALA A 14 0.29 -2.70 -0.80
C ALA A 14 0.51 -3.06 0.67
N HIS A 15 -0.17 -4.11 1.12
CA HIS A 15 0.07 -4.74 2.42
C HIS A 15 -0.01 -6.27 2.28
N TYR A 16 1.14 -6.91 2.15
CA TYR A 16 1.25 -8.35 2.07
C TYR A 16 1.41 -8.92 3.48
N ARG A 17 0.50 -9.82 3.88
CA ARG A 17 0.55 -10.45 5.21
C ARG A 17 1.41 -11.70 5.17
N ALA A 18 2.22 -11.91 6.20
CA ALA A 18 3.10 -13.08 6.34
C ALA A 18 3.86 -13.42 5.05
N SER A 19 4.46 -12.42 4.41
CA SER A 19 5.06 -12.56 3.08
C SER A 19 6.57 -12.59 3.07
N TRP A 20 7.22 -12.28 4.20
CA TRP A 20 8.69 -12.21 4.27
C TRP A 20 9.23 -12.97 5.48
N PRO A 21 9.92 -14.11 5.30
CA PRO A 21 10.51 -14.84 6.42
C PRO A 21 11.70 -14.07 7.02
N ALA A 22 11.82 -14.13 8.34
CA ALA A 22 13.04 -13.74 9.04
C ALA A 22 14.21 -14.59 8.57
N GLN A 23 15.43 -14.05 8.63
CA GLN A 23 16.63 -14.78 8.21
C GLN A 23 16.85 -16.08 9.02
N ASP A 24 16.42 -16.09 10.28
CA ASP A 24 16.47 -17.25 11.18
C ASP A 24 15.21 -18.13 11.11
N GLY A 25 14.23 -17.79 10.28
CA GLY A 25 12.96 -18.53 10.15
C GLY A 25 12.03 -18.43 11.36
N SER A 26 12.38 -17.68 12.40
CA SER A 26 11.62 -17.60 13.66
C SER A 26 10.27 -16.89 13.53
N LYS A 27 10.15 -16.04 12.52
CA LYS A 27 9.01 -15.17 12.29
C LYS A 27 8.79 -14.94 10.82
N ILE A 28 7.53 -14.76 10.44
CA ILE A 28 7.16 -14.25 9.12
C ILE A 28 6.62 -12.83 9.33
N TYR A 29 7.18 -11.89 8.60
CA TYR A 29 6.81 -10.49 8.64
C TYR A 29 5.82 -10.14 7.54
N ASP A 30 5.01 -9.13 7.82
CA ASP A 30 4.24 -8.46 6.80
C ASP A 30 5.15 -7.55 5.97
N ALA A 31 4.92 -7.48 4.66
CA ALA A 31 5.57 -6.53 3.77
C ALA A 31 4.59 -5.40 3.39
N VAL A 32 5.11 -4.18 3.31
CA VAL A 32 4.33 -3.00 2.94
C VAL A 32 4.98 -2.34 1.73
N GLY A 33 4.23 -2.23 0.65
CA GLY A 33 4.65 -1.52 -0.56
C GLY A 33 4.35 -0.04 -0.47
N TYR A 34 5.34 0.79 -0.81
CA TYR A 34 5.18 2.23 -1.00
C TYR A 34 5.70 2.61 -2.37
N ALA A 35 5.01 3.52 -3.06
CA ALA A 35 5.44 4.07 -4.33
C ALA A 35 5.18 5.57 -4.40
N ILE A 36 5.78 6.20 -5.40
CA ILE A 36 5.51 7.59 -5.79
C ILE A 36 5.33 7.60 -7.30
N LEU A 37 4.26 8.23 -7.78
CA LEU A 37 4.05 8.38 -9.21
C LEU A 37 5.10 9.32 -9.79
N LYS A 38 5.55 9.05 -11.02
CA LYS A 38 6.53 9.92 -11.69
C LYS A 38 6.03 11.36 -11.78
N GLU A 39 4.75 11.57 -12.07
CA GLU A 39 4.16 12.90 -12.17
C GLU A 39 4.08 13.60 -10.81
N ASP A 40 3.68 12.87 -9.76
CA ASP A 40 3.70 13.39 -8.39
C ASP A 40 5.10 13.82 -7.94
N TRP A 41 6.13 13.05 -8.31
CA TRP A 41 7.51 13.46 -8.06
C TRP A 41 7.88 14.75 -8.82
N ARG A 42 7.49 14.87 -10.10
CA ARG A 42 7.78 16.06 -10.92
C ARG A 42 7.05 17.31 -10.45
N GLN A 43 5.79 17.17 -10.04
CA GLN A 43 4.93 18.29 -9.65
C GLN A 43 4.98 18.59 -8.13
N GLY A 44 5.59 17.70 -7.35
CA GLY A 44 5.62 17.80 -5.88
C GLY A 44 4.26 17.50 -5.24
N THR A 45 3.34 16.86 -5.96
CA THR A 45 2.00 16.49 -5.52
C THR A 45 1.97 15.08 -4.91
N VAL A 46 0.80 14.68 -4.40
CA VAL A 46 0.55 13.33 -3.89
C VAL A 46 -0.83 12.90 -4.34
N THR A 47 -0.89 11.82 -5.12
CA THR A 47 -2.14 11.19 -5.52
C THR A 47 -2.45 10.01 -4.58
N PRO A 48 -3.57 10.03 -3.84
CA PRO A 48 -3.91 8.95 -2.91
C PRO A 48 -4.42 7.71 -3.66
N VAL A 49 -4.16 6.53 -3.08
CA VAL A 49 -4.76 5.26 -3.53
C VAL A 49 -6.20 5.15 -3.02
N ALA A 50 -7.13 4.83 -3.92
CA ALA A 50 -8.53 4.57 -3.60
C ALA A 50 -8.71 3.11 -3.16
N TRP A 51 -8.47 2.83 -1.88
CA TRP A 51 -8.48 1.46 -1.33
C TRP A 51 -9.83 0.73 -1.35
N ASN A 52 -10.94 1.42 -1.54
CA ASN A 52 -12.29 0.86 -1.50
C ASN A 52 -13.05 1.12 -2.82
N ASP A 53 -12.34 1.19 -3.94
CA ASP A 53 -12.92 1.41 -5.28
C ASP A 53 -13.88 0.29 -5.72
N GLU A 54 -13.74 -0.88 -5.12
CA GLU A 54 -14.62 -2.05 -5.27
C GLU A 54 -16.09 -1.80 -4.89
N SER A 55 -16.35 -0.81 -4.03
CA SER A 55 -17.69 -0.53 -3.48
C SER A 55 -18.72 -0.04 -4.51
N SER A 56 -18.28 0.25 -5.74
CA SER A 56 -19.13 0.54 -6.89
C SER A 56 -19.56 -0.71 -7.68
N CYS A 57 -18.97 -1.87 -7.39
CA CYS A 57 -19.27 -3.13 -8.05
C CYS A 57 -20.46 -3.83 -7.37
N SER A 58 -21.57 -3.97 -8.10
CA SER A 58 -22.83 -4.59 -7.63
C SER A 58 -22.71 -6.05 -7.17
N VAL A 59 -21.57 -6.69 -7.40
CA VAL A 59 -21.31 -8.10 -7.08
C VAL A 59 -21.27 -8.37 -5.56
N TRP A 60 -20.97 -7.35 -4.74
CA TRP A 60 -20.85 -7.51 -3.28
C TRP A 60 -22.15 -7.23 -2.48
N GLN A 61 -23.24 -6.82 -3.12
CA GLN A 61 -24.51 -6.59 -2.41
C GLN A 61 -25.24 -7.89 -2.03
N GLU A 62 -24.89 -9.02 -2.63
CA GLU A 62 -25.58 -10.30 -2.45
C GLU A 62 -25.05 -11.16 -1.29
N TYR A 63 -23.92 -10.77 -0.69
CA TYR A 63 -23.25 -11.53 0.39
C TYR A 63 -23.41 -10.92 1.80
N ARG A 64 -24.28 -9.92 1.98
CA ARG A 64 -24.56 -9.30 3.29
C ARG A 64 -25.77 -9.92 3.96
#